data_AF-A0A7V4M0Q4-F1
#
_entry.id   AF-A0A7V4M0Q4-F1
#
_cell.length_a   1.000
_cell.length_b   1.000
_cell.length_c   1.000
_cell.angle_alpha   90.00
_cell.angle_beta   90.00
_cell.angle_gamma   90.00
#
_symmetry.space_group_name_H-M   'P 1'
#
loop_
_entity.id
_entity.type
_entity.pdbx_description
1 polymer ?
#
loop_
_entity_poly.entity_id
_entity_poly.type
_entity_poly.pdbx_seq_one_letter_code
_entity_poly.pdbx_strand_id
1 'polypeptide(L)'
;MNCHCARCRQLFDASRAPYGSASRIMGMFVRRMCEAVKARWPDKKVLFLAYWNYTDCPEDIEFPDNLQVQMCTMAFGLMRQPSARGHMEKQIRAWSAKVGGRVTTWEYSHRIHEWTCAPVQYPHLVRDYYRANRDILAGSFLNGGQIGEWSTGAPTDYCWMRILWNPDVNVDAILDEMCSRLFGKASATCRELLRLECERWETAPWRESLGDAGKVSAPVFADTYPPDVVDKMAKLRDKARQEMEGDPVSAQRFAYWTWTFDYFLEEARKAWAEAGSSDSER
;
A
#
# COMPACT_ATOMS: atom_id res chain seq x y z
N MET A 1 -16.46 6.96 -11.40
CA MET A 1 -17.85 7.39 -11.67
C MET A 1 -17.90 8.18 -12.97
N ASN A 2 -18.81 7.83 -13.90
CA ASN A 2 -18.99 8.54 -15.17
C ASN A 2 -20.48 8.67 -15.51
N CYS A 3 -21.18 9.62 -14.88
CA CYS A 3 -22.59 9.90 -15.18
C CYS A 3 -22.68 10.93 -16.30
N HIS A 4 -23.44 10.64 -17.35
CA HIS A 4 -23.52 11.47 -18.56
C HIS A 4 -24.77 12.35 -18.65
N CYS A 5 -25.51 12.58 -17.55
CA CYS A 5 -26.66 13.48 -17.58
C CYS A 5 -26.21 14.96 -17.69
N ALA A 6 -27.09 15.85 -18.15
CA ALA A 6 -26.77 17.26 -18.38
C ALA A 6 -26.13 17.95 -17.15
N ARG A 7 -26.63 17.66 -15.94
CA ARG A 7 -26.09 18.21 -14.69
C ARG A 7 -24.70 17.67 -14.36
N CYS A 8 -24.48 16.35 -14.49
CA CYS A 8 -23.19 15.75 -14.18
C CYS A 8 -22.11 16.16 -15.19
N ARG A 9 -22.47 16.35 -16.47
CA ARG A 9 -21.53 16.85 -17.49
C ARG A 9 -20.95 18.21 -17.14
N GLN A 10 -21.73 19.10 -16.52
CA GLN A 10 -21.26 20.43 -16.10
C GLN A 10 -20.32 20.38 -14.89
N LEU A 11 -20.38 19.31 -14.09
CA LEU A 11 -19.56 19.11 -12.89
C LEU A 11 -18.33 18.25 -13.16
N PHE A 12 -18.32 17.49 -14.27
CA PHE A 12 -17.18 16.68 -14.66
C PHE A 12 -16.03 17.56 -15.16
N ASP A 13 -14.82 17.29 -14.70
CA ASP A 13 -13.63 18.07 -15.04
C ASP A 13 -12.48 17.16 -15.49
N ALA A 14 -12.34 16.98 -16.79
CA ALA A 14 -11.29 16.13 -17.35
C ALA A 14 -9.87 16.60 -16.99
N SER A 15 -9.66 17.90 -16.71
CA SER A 15 -8.34 18.44 -16.36
C SER A 15 -7.84 17.96 -15.00
N ARG A 16 -8.75 17.48 -14.14
CA ARG A 16 -8.44 16.92 -12.83
C ARG A 16 -8.26 15.40 -12.85
N ALA A 17 -8.15 14.78 -14.02
CA ALA A 17 -7.80 13.38 -14.11
C ALA A 17 -6.40 13.11 -13.48
N PRO A 18 -6.16 11.91 -12.92
CA PRO A 18 -7.09 10.79 -12.85
C PRO A 18 -8.04 10.86 -11.64
N TYR A 19 -7.74 11.65 -10.62
CA TYR A 19 -8.33 11.54 -9.28
C TYR A 19 -9.48 12.50 -8.96
N GLY A 20 -9.63 13.56 -9.75
CA GLY A 20 -10.54 14.66 -9.46
C GLY A 20 -11.66 14.88 -10.47
N SER A 21 -11.71 14.10 -11.54
CA SER A 21 -12.60 14.39 -12.67
C SER A 21 -14.09 14.29 -12.33
N ALA A 22 -14.45 13.48 -11.33
CA ALA A 22 -15.80 13.36 -10.81
C ALA A 22 -15.95 13.87 -9.36
N SER A 23 -14.95 14.55 -8.79
CA SER A 23 -15.00 15.02 -7.39
C SER A 23 -16.17 15.96 -7.12
N ARG A 24 -16.47 16.89 -8.04
CA ARG A 24 -17.62 17.79 -7.89
C ARG A 24 -18.95 17.06 -7.97
N ILE A 25 -19.05 16.03 -8.81
CA ILE A 25 -20.26 15.20 -8.94
C ILE A 25 -20.53 14.49 -7.61
N MET A 26 -19.53 13.78 -7.08
CA MET A 26 -19.67 13.03 -5.83
C MET A 26 -19.78 13.96 -4.62
N GLY A 27 -19.02 15.06 -4.58
CA GLY A 27 -19.12 16.06 -3.53
C GLY A 27 -20.51 16.69 -3.45
N MET A 28 -21.13 17.02 -4.59
CA MET A 28 -22.50 17.53 -4.63
C MET A 28 -23.52 16.51 -4.13
N PHE A 29 -23.35 15.24 -4.49
CA PHE A 29 -24.20 14.16 -3.99
C PHE A 29 -24.06 13.98 -2.47
N VAL A 30 -22.82 13.90 -1.98
CA VAL A 30 -22.50 13.71 -0.56
C VAL A 30 -22.97 14.88 0.29
N ARG A 31 -22.80 16.12 -0.18
CA ARG A 31 -23.32 17.31 0.51
C ARG A 31 -24.84 17.21 0.72
N ARG A 32 -25.59 16.89 -0.33
CA ARG A 32 -27.06 16.74 -0.25
C ARG A 32 -27.46 15.57 0.66
N MET A 33 -26.69 14.49 0.66
CA MET A 33 -26.88 13.38 1.58
C MET A 33 -26.65 13.82 3.03
N CYS A 34 -25.59 14.58 3.31
CA CYS A 34 -25.30 15.13 4.63
C CYS A 34 -26.45 16.02 5.12
N GLU A 35 -26.94 16.94 4.27
CA GLU A 35 -28.08 17.82 4.56
C GLU A 35 -29.35 17.02 4.90
N ALA A 36 -29.68 16.01 4.08
CA ALA A 36 -30.86 15.16 4.29
C ALA A 36 -30.76 14.29 5.55
N VAL A 37 -29.58 13.69 5.79
CA VAL A 37 -29.34 12.86 6.98
C VAL A 37 -29.40 13.73 8.24
N LYS A 38 -28.79 14.92 8.24
CA LYS A 38 -28.80 15.82 9.40
C LYS A 38 -30.23 16.29 9.73
N ALA A 39 -31.05 16.57 8.72
CA ALA A 39 -32.44 16.98 8.93
C ALA A 39 -33.31 15.85 9.53
N ARG A 40 -33.07 14.59 9.15
CA ARG A 40 -33.89 13.45 9.59
C ARG A 40 -33.35 12.75 10.84
N TRP A 41 -32.03 12.70 11.00
CA TRP A 41 -31.32 12.04 12.07
C TRP A 41 -30.11 12.90 12.51
N PRO A 42 -30.34 13.93 13.34
CA PRO A 42 -29.31 14.91 13.72
C PRO A 42 -28.03 14.29 14.32
N ASP A 43 -28.16 13.16 15.00
CA ASP A 43 -27.03 12.48 15.66
C ASP A 43 -26.25 11.52 14.74
N LYS A 44 -26.62 11.44 13.45
CA LYS A 44 -25.99 10.51 12.49
C LYS A 44 -25.02 11.25 11.57
N LYS A 45 -23.89 10.60 11.34
CA LYS A 45 -22.84 11.03 10.41
C LYS A 45 -22.96 10.30 9.07
N VAL A 46 -22.43 10.92 8.02
CA VAL A 46 -22.29 10.33 6.69
C VAL A 46 -20.82 10.02 6.46
N LEU A 47 -20.49 8.73 6.32
CA LEU A 47 -19.15 8.31 5.92
C LEU A 47 -19.06 8.33 4.39
N PHE A 48 -18.19 9.18 3.86
CA PHE A 48 -17.88 9.25 2.44
C PHE A 48 -16.56 8.54 2.14
N LEU A 49 -16.64 7.53 1.27
CA LEU A 49 -15.48 6.84 0.73
C LEU A 49 -14.98 7.56 -0.53
N ALA A 50 -13.93 8.38 -0.40
CA ALA A 50 -13.36 9.12 -1.54
C ALA A 50 -12.40 8.21 -2.31
N TYR A 51 -12.71 7.91 -3.58
CA TYR A 51 -12.00 6.88 -4.35
C TYR A 51 -11.94 7.16 -5.85
N TRP A 52 -10.94 6.59 -6.51
CA TRP A 52 -10.74 6.63 -7.95
C TRP A 52 -10.76 8.07 -8.47
N ASN A 53 -11.62 8.37 -9.44
CA ASN A 53 -11.71 9.68 -10.08
C ASN A 53 -12.51 10.72 -9.30
N TYR A 54 -12.83 10.45 -8.05
CA TYR A 54 -13.40 11.39 -7.09
C TYR A 54 -12.68 11.32 -5.73
N THR A 55 -11.42 10.87 -5.74
CA THR A 55 -10.55 10.89 -4.55
C THR A 55 -10.24 12.32 -4.14
N ASP A 56 -10.05 13.22 -5.12
CA ASP A 56 -9.63 14.57 -4.83
C ASP A 56 -10.72 15.36 -4.10
N CYS A 57 -10.32 16.08 -3.05
CA CYS A 57 -11.21 16.99 -2.37
C CYS A 57 -11.72 18.08 -3.34
N PRO A 58 -13.05 18.31 -3.46
CA PRO A 58 -13.60 19.44 -4.20
C PRO A 58 -13.49 20.71 -3.34
N GLU A 59 -12.56 21.59 -3.68
CA GLU A 59 -12.25 22.81 -2.93
C GLU A 59 -13.45 23.76 -2.81
N ASP A 60 -14.31 23.80 -3.84
CA ASP A 60 -15.46 24.69 -3.99
C ASP A 60 -16.76 24.19 -3.33
N ILE A 61 -16.73 23.02 -2.69
CA ILE A 61 -17.90 22.45 -2.01
C ILE A 61 -17.70 22.53 -0.50
N GLU A 62 -18.63 23.20 0.16
CA GLU A 62 -18.77 23.16 1.62
C GLU A 62 -19.72 22.03 2.03
N PHE A 63 -19.37 21.33 3.11
CA PHE A 63 -20.11 20.19 3.63
C PHE A 63 -20.66 20.49 5.02
N PRO A 64 -21.82 19.93 5.40
CA PRO A 64 -22.26 19.94 6.79
C PRO A 64 -21.27 19.21 7.71
N ASP A 65 -21.24 19.61 8.98
CA ASP A 65 -20.38 19.07 10.05
C ASP A 65 -20.57 17.56 10.37
N ASN A 66 -21.58 16.91 9.79
CA ASN A 66 -21.83 15.48 9.95
C ASN A 66 -21.12 14.63 8.88
N LEU A 67 -20.30 15.23 8.03
CA LEU A 67 -19.42 14.50 7.12
C LEU A 67 -18.29 13.79 7.89
N GLN A 68 -17.99 12.57 7.48
CA GLN A 68 -16.75 11.86 7.79
C GLN A 68 -16.16 11.36 6.48
N VAL A 69 -14.83 11.30 6.40
CA VAL A 69 -14.13 10.84 5.20
C VAL A 69 -13.29 9.61 5.54
N GLN A 70 -13.45 8.60 4.69
CA GLN A 70 -12.49 7.51 4.55
C GLN A 70 -11.90 7.61 3.15
N MET A 71 -10.64 8.02 3.04
CA MET A 71 -10.02 8.20 1.73
C MET A 71 -9.33 6.91 1.29
N CYS A 72 -9.72 6.40 0.13
CA CYS A 72 -9.02 5.27 -0.47
C CYS A 72 -7.66 5.71 -1.00
N THR A 73 -6.61 4.99 -0.63
CA THR A 73 -5.31 5.11 -1.26
C THR A 73 -5.19 4.10 -2.40
N MET A 74 -4.20 4.25 -3.28
CA MET A 74 -3.96 3.31 -4.37
C MET A 74 -3.01 2.20 -3.91
N ALA A 75 -1.75 2.21 -4.34
CA ALA A 75 -0.75 1.23 -3.92
C ALA A 75 0.17 1.80 -2.85
N PHE A 76 0.00 1.38 -1.59
CA PHE A 76 0.75 1.97 -0.46
C PHE A 76 2.26 1.76 -0.55
N GLY A 77 2.71 0.63 -1.10
CA GLY A 77 4.14 0.39 -1.37
C GLY A 77 4.79 1.45 -2.26
N LEU A 78 4.00 2.26 -3.00
CA LEU A 78 4.49 3.39 -3.79
C LEU A 78 4.70 4.68 -2.99
N MET A 79 4.36 4.74 -1.70
CA MET A 79 4.55 5.94 -0.87
C MET A 79 6.03 6.28 -0.66
N ARG A 80 6.97 5.43 -1.10
CA ARG A 80 8.38 5.80 -1.29
C ARG A 80 8.60 6.85 -2.39
N GLN A 81 7.72 6.90 -3.39
CA GLN A 81 7.79 7.87 -4.48
C GLN A 81 7.25 9.23 -4.01
N PRO A 82 8.03 10.32 -4.08
CA PRO A 82 7.59 11.63 -3.59
C PRO A 82 6.31 12.15 -4.25
N SER A 83 6.09 11.84 -5.52
CA SER A 83 4.87 12.22 -6.26
C SER A 83 3.62 11.55 -5.70
N ALA A 84 3.65 10.21 -5.55
CA ALA A 84 2.56 9.43 -5.00
C ALA A 84 2.22 9.84 -3.56
N ARG A 85 3.27 9.96 -2.71
CA ARG A 85 3.11 10.41 -1.32
C ARG A 85 2.59 11.85 -1.23
N GLY A 86 3.17 12.76 -2.00
CA GLY A 86 2.81 14.18 -1.96
C GLY A 86 1.37 14.42 -2.37
N HIS A 87 0.88 13.73 -3.41
CA HIS A 87 -0.53 13.80 -3.81
C HIS A 87 -1.43 13.27 -2.69
N MET A 88 -1.15 12.06 -2.18
CA MET A 88 -1.92 11.42 -1.11
C MET A 88 -2.06 12.32 0.13
N GLU A 89 -0.93 12.80 0.66
CA GLU A 89 -0.94 13.62 1.86
C GLU A 89 -1.61 14.99 1.63
N LYS A 90 -1.49 15.58 0.44
CA LYS A 90 -2.22 16.81 0.07
C LYS A 90 -3.72 16.58 0.19
N GLN A 91 -4.23 15.47 -0.35
CA GLN A 91 -5.67 15.22 -0.36
C GLN A 91 -6.21 14.84 1.02
N ILE A 92 -5.45 14.13 1.85
CA ILE A 92 -5.82 13.87 3.26
C ILE A 92 -5.90 15.16 4.05
N ARG A 93 -4.94 16.08 3.88
CA ARG A 93 -4.98 17.40 4.52
C ARG A 93 -6.19 18.21 4.07
N ALA A 94 -6.50 18.20 2.76
CA ALA A 94 -7.68 18.89 2.23
C ALA A 94 -9.00 18.33 2.81
N TRP A 95 -9.14 17.00 2.87
CA TRP A 95 -10.31 16.36 3.47
C TRP A 95 -10.40 16.59 4.98
N SER A 96 -9.28 16.52 5.70
CA SER A 96 -9.22 16.84 7.13
C SER A 96 -9.68 18.25 7.43
N ALA A 97 -9.30 19.23 6.59
CA ALA A 97 -9.78 20.61 6.71
C ALA A 97 -11.30 20.73 6.49
N LYS A 98 -11.87 20.03 5.49
CA LYS A 98 -13.33 20.03 5.23
C LYS A 98 -14.15 19.34 6.32
N VAL A 99 -13.60 18.30 6.95
CA VAL A 99 -14.24 17.60 8.07
C VAL A 99 -14.05 18.36 9.39
N GLY A 100 -13.05 19.24 9.49
CA GLY A 100 -12.69 19.94 10.73
C GLY A 100 -12.06 19.01 11.77
N GLY A 101 -11.36 17.95 11.33
CA GLY A 101 -10.81 16.95 12.22
C GLY A 101 -10.05 15.84 11.49
N ARG A 102 -9.77 14.76 12.20
CA ARG A 102 -9.06 13.60 11.64
C ARG A 102 -9.93 12.83 10.65
N VAL A 103 -9.30 12.28 9.62
CA VAL A 103 -9.93 11.39 8.63
C VAL A 103 -9.42 9.97 8.80
N THR A 104 -10.10 9.02 8.17
CA THR A 104 -9.59 7.64 8.05
C THR A 104 -9.13 7.38 6.63
N THR A 105 -8.30 6.36 6.44
CA THR A 105 -8.00 5.86 5.08
C THR A 105 -8.51 4.44 4.88
N TRP A 106 -8.66 4.07 3.61
CA TRP A 106 -8.92 2.71 3.15
C TRP A 106 -7.70 2.29 2.33
N GLU A 107 -6.97 1.32 2.85
CA GLU A 107 -5.65 0.95 2.38
C GLU A 107 -5.67 -0.40 1.68
N TYR A 108 -4.88 -0.56 0.63
CA TYR A 108 -4.75 -1.81 -0.09
C TYR A 108 -3.29 -2.29 -0.02
N SER A 109 -2.94 -2.99 1.05
CA SER A 109 -1.57 -3.50 1.27
C SER A 109 -1.12 -4.51 0.19
N HIS A 110 -2.08 -5.20 -0.43
CA HIS A 110 -1.85 -6.21 -1.45
C HIS A 110 -1.56 -5.66 -2.85
N ARG A 111 -1.76 -4.37 -3.13
CA ARG A 111 -1.76 -3.84 -4.51
C ARG A 111 -0.48 -4.09 -5.29
N ILE A 112 0.68 -3.97 -4.65
CA ILE A 112 1.94 -4.29 -5.32
C ILE A 112 2.02 -5.78 -5.64
N HIS A 113 1.60 -6.62 -4.69
CA HIS A 113 1.61 -8.07 -4.82
C HIS A 113 0.63 -8.61 -5.87
N GLU A 114 -0.36 -7.82 -6.31
CA GLU A 114 -1.21 -8.15 -7.46
C GLU A 114 -0.42 -8.15 -8.79
N TRP A 115 0.70 -7.42 -8.85
CA TRP A 115 1.46 -7.19 -10.08
C TRP A 115 2.79 -7.93 -10.14
N THR A 116 3.22 -8.55 -9.03
CA THR A 116 4.50 -9.25 -8.95
C THR A 116 4.44 -10.37 -7.92
N CYS A 117 5.16 -11.46 -8.19
CA CYS A 117 5.41 -12.54 -7.23
C CYS A 117 6.57 -12.21 -6.27
N ALA A 118 7.29 -11.11 -6.51
CA ALA A 118 8.42 -10.71 -5.68
C ALA A 118 8.01 -10.50 -4.21
N PRO A 119 8.90 -10.87 -3.26
CA PRO A 119 8.63 -10.75 -1.83
C PRO A 119 8.78 -9.30 -1.36
N VAL A 120 7.83 -8.45 -1.75
CA VAL A 120 7.84 -7.02 -1.46
C VAL A 120 7.46 -6.76 0.01
N GLN A 121 8.34 -6.13 0.79
CA GLN A 121 8.00 -5.71 2.16
C GLN A 121 8.31 -4.23 2.34
N TYR A 122 7.48 -3.51 3.09
CA TYR A 122 7.64 -2.07 3.31
C TYR A 122 7.14 -1.53 4.66
N PRO A 123 7.40 -2.22 5.79
CA PRO A 123 6.88 -1.81 7.09
C PRO A 123 7.44 -0.46 7.59
N HIS A 124 8.63 -0.03 7.14
CA HIS A 124 9.19 1.27 7.54
C HIS A 124 8.47 2.42 6.84
N LEU A 125 8.11 2.25 5.57
CA LEU A 125 7.29 3.22 4.84
C LEU A 125 5.94 3.42 5.52
N VAL A 126 5.32 2.32 5.97
CA VAL A 126 4.08 2.36 6.76
C VAL A 126 4.28 3.19 8.02
N ARG A 127 5.28 2.86 8.85
CA ARG A 127 5.58 3.60 10.09
C ARG A 127 5.75 5.09 9.79
N ASP A 128 6.58 5.45 8.83
CA ASP A 128 6.91 6.85 8.53
C ASP A 128 5.70 7.64 8.04
N TYR A 129 4.83 7.02 7.25
CA TYR A 129 3.60 7.63 6.78
C TYR A 129 2.63 7.93 7.94
N TYR A 130 2.33 6.93 8.78
CA TYR A 130 1.41 7.13 9.91
C TYR A 130 1.98 8.07 10.96
N ARG A 131 3.30 8.04 11.17
CA ARG A 131 3.98 8.96 12.08
C ARG A 131 3.87 10.41 11.59
N ALA A 132 4.14 10.65 10.30
CA ALA A 132 4.08 11.99 9.71
C ALA A 132 2.67 12.56 9.65
N ASN A 133 1.64 11.70 9.58
CA ASN A 133 0.25 12.11 9.41
C ASN A 133 -0.62 11.87 10.67
N ARG A 134 -0.02 11.61 11.83
CA ARG A 134 -0.71 11.26 13.10
C ARG A 134 -1.73 12.30 13.59
N ASP A 135 -1.57 13.56 13.22
CA ASP A 135 -2.45 14.63 13.66
C ASP A 135 -3.71 14.76 12.80
N ILE A 136 -3.66 14.26 11.56
CA ILE A 136 -4.75 14.31 10.57
C ILE A 136 -5.40 12.94 10.32
N LEU A 137 -4.77 11.85 10.74
CA LEU A 137 -5.31 10.49 10.62
C LEU A 137 -5.86 9.97 11.94
N ALA A 138 -7.05 9.37 11.90
CA ALA A 138 -7.66 8.64 13.00
C ALA A 138 -7.35 7.14 12.96
N GLY A 139 -6.89 6.62 11.82
CA GLY A 139 -6.62 5.21 11.59
C GLY A 139 -7.05 4.79 10.19
N SER A 140 -6.98 3.49 9.93
CA SER A 140 -7.18 2.96 8.59
C SER A 140 -7.87 1.62 8.60
N PHE A 141 -8.68 1.39 7.58
CA PHE A 141 -9.15 0.07 7.23
C PHE A 141 -8.14 -0.56 6.26
N LEU A 142 -7.61 -1.74 6.58
CA LEU A 142 -6.79 -2.51 5.65
C LEU A 142 -7.70 -3.45 4.85
N ASN A 143 -7.81 -3.18 3.55
CA ASN A 143 -8.56 -4.02 2.64
C ASN A 143 -7.77 -5.26 2.28
N GLY A 144 -8.41 -6.40 2.51
CA GLY A 144 -7.94 -7.71 2.11
C GLY A 144 -8.98 -8.76 2.47
N GLY A 145 -8.62 -10.02 2.29
CA GLY A 145 -9.48 -11.15 2.64
C GLY A 145 -9.13 -12.44 1.90
N GLN A 146 -8.18 -12.38 0.95
CA GLN A 146 -7.72 -13.56 0.25
C GLN A 146 -6.36 -14.01 0.78
N ILE A 147 -6.17 -15.33 0.91
CA ILE A 147 -4.93 -15.90 1.45
C ILE A 147 -3.68 -15.37 0.74
N GLY A 148 -3.73 -15.20 -0.59
CA GLY A 148 -2.60 -14.70 -1.37
C GLY A 148 -2.20 -13.26 -1.06
N GLU A 149 -3.17 -12.42 -0.68
CA GLU A 149 -2.94 -11.02 -0.27
C GLU A 149 -2.19 -10.99 1.07
N TRP A 150 -2.67 -11.76 2.04
CA TRP A 150 -2.10 -11.81 3.40
C TRP A 150 -0.78 -12.55 3.49
N SER A 151 -0.52 -13.53 2.61
CA SER A 151 0.73 -14.31 2.66
C SER A 151 1.91 -13.57 2.04
N THR A 152 1.67 -12.80 0.98
CA THR A 152 2.73 -12.05 0.27
C THR A 152 3.13 -10.77 1.00
N GLY A 153 2.19 -10.11 1.69
CA GLY A 153 2.43 -8.90 2.50
C GLY A 153 2.56 -9.16 4.01
N ALA A 154 2.59 -10.42 4.46
CA ALA A 154 2.38 -10.78 5.87
C ALA A 154 3.27 -10.03 6.88
N PRO A 155 4.60 -9.92 6.67
CA PRO A 155 5.47 -9.15 7.56
C PRO A 155 5.09 -7.66 7.63
N THR A 156 4.78 -7.05 6.48
CA THR A 156 4.33 -5.65 6.41
C THR A 156 3.02 -5.48 7.17
N ASP A 157 2.02 -6.32 6.93
CA ASP A 157 0.73 -6.25 7.61
C ASP A 157 0.84 -6.51 9.12
N TYR A 158 1.73 -7.43 9.54
CA TYR A 158 2.02 -7.70 10.95
C TYR A 158 2.56 -6.46 11.68
N CYS A 159 3.45 -5.70 11.03
CA CYS A 159 3.90 -4.41 11.52
C CYS A 159 2.80 -3.36 11.44
N TRP A 160 2.06 -3.31 10.33
CA TRP A 160 1.02 -2.31 10.08
C TRP A 160 -0.04 -2.30 11.18
N MET A 161 -0.51 -3.47 11.60
CA MET A 161 -1.47 -3.60 12.70
C MET A 161 -0.99 -2.96 14.01
N ARG A 162 0.31 -3.03 14.30
CA ARG A 162 0.92 -2.39 15.50
C ARG A 162 1.15 -0.90 15.29
N ILE A 163 1.54 -0.50 14.09
CA ILE A 163 1.74 0.90 13.71
C ILE A 163 0.44 1.69 13.82
N LEU A 164 -0.72 1.09 13.46
CA LEU A 164 -2.03 1.71 13.63
C LEU A 164 -2.36 2.01 15.09
N TRP A 165 -1.82 1.23 16.03
CA TRP A 165 -1.94 1.51 17.46
C TRP A 165 -0.95 2.57 17.94
N ASN A 166 0.31 2.48 17.48
CA ASN A 166 1.36 3.43 17.82
C ASN A 166 2.40 3.55 16.67
N PRO A 167 2.51 4.71 15.99
CA PRO A 167 3.47 4.88 14.90
C PRO A 167 4.91 5.18 15.36
N ASP A 168 5.15 5.33 16.67
CA ASP A 168 6.51 5.49 17.24
C ASP A 168 7.20 4.15 17.54
N VAL A 169 6.63 3.02 17.07
CA VAL A 169 7.21 1.69 17.26
C VAL A 169 8.54 1.49 16.53
N ASN A 170 9.38 0.63 17.11
CA ASN A 170 10.57 0.12 16.44
C ASN A 170 10.18 -1.07 15.53
N VAL A 171 10.13 -0.81 14.22
CA VAL A 171 9.78 -1.82 13.21
C VAL A 171 10.76 -2.99 13.22
N ASP A 172 12.07 -2.73 13.27
CA ASP A 172 13.07 -3.80 13.26
C ASP A 172 12.92 -4.74 14.46
N ALA A 173 12.65 -4.19 15.65
CA ALA A 173 12.39 -5.00 16.84
C ALA A 173 11.12 -5.87 16.71
N ILE A 174 10.08 -5.37 16.04
CA ILE A 174 8.87 -6.16 15.76
C ILE A 174 9.18 -7.30 14.79
N LEU A 175 10.01 -7.05 13.78
CA LEU A 175 10.41 -8.08 12.81
C LEU A 175 11.35 -9.12 13.44
N ASP A 176 12.27 -8.70 14.31
CA ASP A 176 13.12 -9.59 15.09
C ASP A 176 12.27 -10.51 15.97
N GLU A 177 11.31 -9.93 16.69
CA GLU A 177 10.35 -10.68 17.50
C GLU A 177 9.56 -11.68 16.63
N MET A 178 9.02 -11.23 15.49
CA MET A 178 8.27 -12.07 14.57
C MET A 178 9.11 -13.29 14.13
N CYS A 179 10.34 -13.07 13.67
CA CYS A 179 11.22 -14.14 13.23
C CYS A 179 11.55 -15.11 14.38
N SER A 180 11.83 -14.59 15.59
CA SER A 180 12.14 -15.43 16.75
C SER A 180 10.98 -16.34 17.17
N ARG A 181 9.74 -15.84 17.08
CA ARG A 181 8.53 -16.58 17.45
C ARG A 181 8.09 -17.58 16.38
N LEU A 182 8.35 -17.28 15.10
CA LEU A 182 7.81 -18.06 14.00
C LEU A 182 8.76 -19.14 13.48
N PHE A 183 10.08 -18.93 13.56
CA PHE A 183 11.06 -19.67 12.75
C PHE A 183 12.13 -20.43 13.53
N GLY A 184 12.07 -20.41 14.87
CA GLY A 184 12.94 -21.23 15.72
C GLY A 184 14.43 -21.03 15.40
N LYS A 185 15.15 -22.13 15.13
CA LYS A 185 16.59 -22.11 14.80
C LYS A 185 16.92 -21.27 13.57
N ALA A 186 15.98 -21.12 12.64
CA ALA A 186 16.17 -20.35 11.41
C ALA A 186 15.86 -18.85 11.58
N SER A 187 15.51 -18.39 12.79
CA SER A 187 15.13 -17.00 13.06
C SER A 187 16.11 -15.98 12.47
N ALA A 188 17.42 -16.18 12.66
CA ALA A 188 18.44 -15.24 12.16
C ALA A 188 18.49 -15.21 10.62
N THR A 189 18.44 -16.37 9.97
CA THR A 189 18.45 -16.48 8.51
C THR A 189 17.18 -15.89 7.90
N CYS A 190 16.01 -16.18 8.47
CA CYS A 190 14.74 -15.59 8.06
C CYS A 190 14.75 -14.07 8.24
N ARG A 191 15.34 -13.56 9.33
CA ARG A 191 15.42 -12.12 9.56
C ARG A 191 16.29 -11.40 8.53
N GLU A 192 17.42 -12.01 8.13
CA GLU A 192 18.28 -11.48 7.06
C GLU A 192 17.56 -11.49 5.70
N LEU A 193 16.80 -12.54 5.38
CA LEU A 193 15.95 -12.57 4.18
C LEU A 193 14.94 -11.41 4.20
N LEU A 194 14.19 -11.28 5.30
CA LEU A 194 13.19 -10.24 5.46
C LEU A 194 13.78 -8.82 5.45
N ARG A 195 14.99 -8.65 6.01
CA ARG A 195 15.73 -7.39 5.94
C ARG A 195 16.00 -7.02 4.48
N LEU A 196 16.44 -7.98 3.68
CA LEU A 196 16.71 -7.78 2.26
C LEU A 196 15.42 -7.48 1.49
N GLU A 197 14.32 -8.19 1.74
CA GLU A 197 13.00 -7.91 1.17
C GLU A 197 12.55 -6.45 1.41
N CYS A 198 12.70 -5.96 2.66
CA CYS A 198 12.39 -4.58 3.01
C CYS A 198 13.34 -3.60 2.32
N GLU A 199 14.65 -3.80 2.47
CA GLU A 199 15.67 -2.90 1.94
C GLU A 199 15.54 -2.72 0.43
N ARG A 200 15.34 -3.82 -0.31
CA ARG A 200 15.21 -3.78 -1.76
C ARG A 200 14.01 -2.97 -2.20
N TRP A 201 12.82 -3.21 -1.65
CA TRP A 201 11.66 -2.44 -2.07
C TRP A 201 11.71 -0.98 -1.62
N GLU A 202 12.08 -0.73 -0.36
CA GLU A 202 12.02 0.60 0.23
C GLU A 202 13.09 1.53 -0.35
N THR A 203 14.30 1.01 -0.65
CA THR A 203 15.48 1.85 -0.91
C THR A 203 16.15 1.67 -2.26
N ALA A 204 15.85 0.61 -3.02
CA ALA A 204 16.52 0.41 -4.31
C ALA A 204 16.32 1.62 -5.24
N PRO A 205 17.39 2.09 -5.91
CA PRO A 205 17.27 3.16 -6.88
C PRO A 205 16.48 2.63 -8.09
N TRP A 206 15.40 3.30 -8.46
CA TRP A 206 14.64 2.97 -9.66
C TRP A 206 14.97 3.95 -10.76
N ARG A 207 15.24 3.45 -11.96
CA ARG A 207 15.48 4.28 -13.15
C ARG A 207 14.20 4.97 -13.66
N GLU A 208 13.03 4.49 -13.24
CA GLU A 208 11.73 5.06 -13.59
C GLU A 208 10.73 4.98 -12.43
N SER A 209 9.68 5.79 -12.51
CA SER A 209 8.59 5.81 -11.54
C SER A 209 7.47 4.84 -11.95
N LEU A 210 6.84 4.20 -10.97
CA LEU A 210 5.66 3.39 -11.21
C LEU A 210 4.40 4.25 -11.17
N GLY A 211 3.46 3.94 -12.07
CA GLY A 211 2.14 4.54 -12.06
C GLY A 211 1.30 4.08 -10.86
N ASP A 212 0.22 4.82 -10.61
CA ASP A 212 -0.61 4.70 -9.40
C ASP A 212 -1.19 3.31 -9.12
N ALA A 213 -1.39 2.51 -10.17
CA ALA A 213 -1.88 1.13 -10.04
C ALA A 213 -0.87 0.21 -9.31
N GLY A 214 0.41 0.60 -9.23
CA GLY A 214 1.45 -0.24 -8.63
C GLY A 214 1.99 -1.32 -9.56
N LYS A 215 1.68 -1.27 -10.85
CA LYS A 215 2.17 -2.25 -11.83
C LYS A 215 3.68 -2.16 -11.96
N VAL A 216 4.38 -3.16 -11.44
CA VAL A 216 5.85 -3.26 -11.49
C VAL A 216 6.27 -3.52 -12.94
N SER A 217 7.09 -2.63 -13.50
CA SER A 217 7.67 -2.82 -14.84
C SER A 217 8.93 -3.70 -14.76
N ALA A 218 9.32 -4.32 -15.86
CA ALA A 218 10.54 -5.13 -15.91
C ALA A 218 11.81 -4.34 -15.51
N PRO A 219 12.02 -3.07 -15.92
CA PRO A 219 13.17 -2.29 -15.46
C PRO A 219 13.16 -2.02 -13.96
N VAL A 220 12.01 -1.63 -13.38
CA VAL A 220 11.89 -1.40 -11.93
C VAL A 220 12.07 -2.70 -11.15
N PHE A 221 11.55 -3.82 -11.67
CA PHE A 221 11.80 -5.14 -11.10
C PHE A 221 13.29 -5.44 -11.09
N ALA A 222 13.98 -5.30 -12.23
CA ALA A 222 15.40 -5.60 -12.38
C ALA A 222 16.28 -4.71 -11.47
N ASP A 223 15.94 -3.43 -11.34
CA ASP A 223 16.60 -2.50 -10.41
C ASP A 223 16.38 -2.91 -8.95
N THR A 224 15.16 -3.38 -8.62
CA THR A 224 14.81 -3.82 -7.27
C THR A 224 15.47 -5.15 -6.93
N TYR A 225 15.52 -6.10 -7.86
CA TYR A 225 15.98 -7.46 -7.66
C TYR A 225 16.99 -7.87 -8.75
N PRO A 226 18.23 -7.34 -8.70
CA PRO A 226 19.28 -7.75 -9.63
C PRO A 226 19.73 -9.20 -9.35
N PRO A 227 20.43 -9.87 -10.30
CA PRO A 227 20.78 -11.28 -10.19
C PRO A 227 21.49 -11.68 -8.89
N ASP A 228 22.46 -10.89 -8.44
CA ASP A 228 23.22 -11.14 -7.21
C ASP A 228 22.34 -11.08 -5.95
N VAL A 229 21.35 -10.18 -5.93
CA VAL A 229 20.38 -10.07 -4.85
C VAL A 229 19.42 -11.25 -4.84
N VAL A 230 18.89 -11.64 -5.99
CA VAL A 230 17.99 -12.81 -6.10
C VAL A 230 18.71 -14.10 -5.71
N ASP A 231 19.97 -14.27 -6.13
CA ASP A 231 20.80 -15.40 -5.73
C ASP A 231 21.05 -15.42 -4.22
N LYS A 232 21.29 -14.25 -3.61
CA LYS A 232 21.43 -14.14 -2.16
C LYS A 232 20.13 -14.51 -1.45
N MET A 233 18.99 -14.00 -1.92
CA MET A 233 17.67 -14.35 -1.35
C MET A 233 17.40 -15.85 -1.45
N ALA A 234 17.69 -16.48 -2.59
CA ALA A 234 17.52 -17.92 -2.79
C ALA A 234 18.38 -18.75 -1.81
N LYS A 235 19.66 -18.37 -1.64
CA LYS A 235 20.56 -19.02 -0.66
C LYS A 235 20.05 -18.88 0.77
N LEU A 236 19.53 -17.70 1.15
CA LEU A 236 18.94 -17.49 2.46
C LEU A 236 17.69 -18.34 2.67
N ARG A 237 16.83 -18.44 1.65
CA ARG A 237 15.63 -19.30 1.69
C ARG A 237 16.00 -20.77 1.90
N ASP A 238 16.95 -21.27 1.12
CA ASP A 238 17.35 -22.68 1.18
C ASP A 238 18.06 -23.01 2.51
N LYS A 239 18.89 -22.08 3.00
CA LYS A 239 19.50 -22.19 4.34
C LYS A 239 18.45 -22.21 5.46
N ALA A 240 17.44 -21.34 5.41
CA ALA A 240 16.36 -21.33 6.39
C ALA A 240 15.59 -22.66 6.39
N ARG A 241 15.32 -23.25 5.22
CA ARG A 241 14.69 -24.58 5.10
C ARG A 241 15.52 -25.67 5.79
N GLN A 242 16.84 -25.67 5.59
CA GLN A 242 17.75 -26.62 6.25
C GLN A 242 17.77 -26.44 7.78
N GLU A 243 17.82 -25.20 8.27
CA GLU A 243 17.81 -24.89 9.70
C GLU A 243 16.50 -25.28 10.39
N MET A 244 15.40 -25.42 9.64
CA MET A 244 14.09 -25.87 10.11
C MET A 244 13.89 -27.39 10.02
N GLU A 245 14.89 -28.17 9.61
CA GLU A 245 14.77 -29.63 9.60
C GLU A 245 14.44 -30.16 11.00
N GLY A 246 13.36 -30.96 11.10
CA GLY A 246 12.84 -31.45 12.37
C GLY A 246 11.92 -30.47 13.13
N ASP A 247 11.62 -29.30 12.58
CA ASP A 247 10.62 -28.35 13.11
C ASP A 247 9.49 -28.10 12.09
N PRO A 248 8.47 -28.99 12.05
CA PRO A 248 7.41 -28.92 11.04
C PRO A 248 6.54 -27.66 11.16
N VAL A 249 6.43 -27.08 12.37
CA VAL A 249 5.61 -25.88 12.60
C VAL A 249 6.31 -24.64 12.02
N SER A 250 7.61 -24.48 12.28
CA SER A 250 8.40 -23.39 11.68
C SER A 250 8.46 -23.54 10.15
N ALA A 251 8.66 -24.77 9.65
CA ALA A 251 8.67 -25.05 8.22
C ALA A 251 7.33 -24.68 7.53
N GLN A 252 6.19 -25.00 8.14
CA GLN A 252 4.87 -24.64 7.61
C GLN A 252 4.67 -23.11 7.55
N ARG A 253 5.05 -22.39 8.60
CA ARG A 253 4.97 -20.92 8.65
C ARG A 253 5.87 -20.27 7.59
N PHE A 254 7.07 -20.81 7.42
CA PHE A 254 8.02 -20.33 6.42
C PHE A 254 7.52 -20.59 4.99
N ALA A 255 6.92 -21.75 4.75
CA ALA A 255 6.29 -22.07 3.46
C ALA A 255 5.10 -21.13 3.15
N TYR A 256 4.31 -20.76 4.15
CA TYR A 256 3.23 -19.78 3.98
C TYR A 256 3.77 -18.40 3.57
N TRP A 257 4.80 -17.89 4.26
CA TRP A 257 5.43 -16.61 3.92
C TRP A 257 6.11 -16.62 2.55
N THR A 258 6.76 -17.73 2.18
CA THR A 258 7.55 -17.84 0.94
C THR A 258 6.80 -18.53 -0.22
N TRP A 259 5.47 -18.59 -0.18
CA TRP A 259 4.71 -19.41 -1.12
C TRP A 259 4.84 -18.99 -2.60
N THR A 260 5.11 -17.71 -2.88
CA THR A 260 5.35 -17.20 -4.24
C THR A 260 6.81 -17.28 -4.68
N PHE A 261 7.73 -17.75 -3.82
CA PHE A 261 9.16 -17.52 -4.05
C PHE A 261 9.67 -18.21 -5.32
N ASP A 262 9.19 -19.42 -5.65
CA ASP A 262 9.60 -20.09 -6.90
C ASP A 262 9.11 -19.31 -8.14
N TYR A 263 7.90 -18.74 -8.09
CA TYR A 263 7.39 -17.85 -9.15
C TYR A 263 8.17 -16.54 -9.24
N PHE A 264 8.62 -16.00 -8.11
CA PHE A 264 9.54 -14.84 -8.07
C PHE A 264 10.84 -15.14 -8.82
N LEU A 265 11.44 -16.33 -8.66
CA LEU A 265 12.65 -16.71 -9.39
C LEU A 265 12.40 -16.80 -10.91
N GLU A 266 11.22 -17.27 -11.32
CA GLU A 266 10.83 -17.30 -12.73
C GLU A 266 10.59 -15.89 -13.29
N GLU A 267 9.89 -15.05 -12.55
CA GLU A 267 9.63 -13.65 -12.90
C GLU A 267 10.92 -12.86 -13.03
N ALA A 268 11.88 -13.06 -12.11
CA ALA A 268 13.17 -12.38 -12.17
C ALA A 268 13.93 -12.66 -13.47
N ARG A 269 13.99 -13.93 -13.90
CA ARG A 269 14.63 -14.30 -15.18
C ARG A 269 13.97 -13.63 -16.37
N LYS A 270 12.64 -13.52 -16.38
CA LYS A 270 11.88 -12.85 -17.46
C LYS A 270 12.14 -11.35 -17.44
N ALA A 271 12.06 -10.72 -16.27
CA ALA A 271 12.27 -9.28 -16.10
C ALA A 271 13.67 -8.84 -16.54
N TRP A 272 14.71 -9.61 -16.22
CA TRP A 272 16.08 -9.28 -16.67
C TRP A 272 16.25 -9.41 -18.18
N ALA A 273 15.65 -10.44 -18.80
CA ALA A 273 15.68 -10.61 -20.25
C ALA A 273 14.99 -9.43 -20.95
N GLU A 274 13.81 -9.04 -20.47
CA GLU A 274 13.04 -7.90 -21.01
C GLU A 274 13.76 -6.56 -20.80
N ALA A 275 14.30 -6.32 -19.60
CA ALA A 275 15.03 -5.09 -19.30
C ALA A 275 16.31 -4.96 -20.15
N GLY A 276 17.07 -6.06 -20.32
CA GLY A 276 18.27 -6.09 -21.14
C GLY A 276 18.01 -5.85 -22.63
N SER A 277 16.87 -6.30 -23.17
CA SER A 277 16.46 -5.99 -24.54
C SER A 277 16.13 -4.51 -24.72
N SER A 278 15.46 -3.90 -23.74
CA SER A 278 15.05 -2.48 -23.80
C SER A 278 16.22 -1.47 -23.76
N ASP A 279 17.35 -1.84 -23.15
CA ASP A 279 18.56 -1.02 -23.11
C ASP A 279 19.38 -1.11 -24.42
N SER A 280 19.14 -2.14 -25.26
CA SER A 280 19.82 -2.32 -26.55
C SER A 280 19.18 -1.57 -27.74
N GLU A 281 17.98 -1.03 -27.54
CA GLU A 281 17.20 -0.29 -28.56
C GLU A 281 17.24 1.25 -28.36
N ARG A 282 18.01 1.76 -27.40
CA ARG A 282 18.24 3.20 -27.15
C ARG A 282 19.65 3.61 -27.55
#